data_AF-B4DAZ1-F1
#
_entry.id   AF-B4DAZ1-F1
#
_cell.length_a   1.000
_cell.length_b   1.000
_cell.length_c   1.000
_cell.angle_alpha   90.00
_cell.angle_beta   90.00
_cell.angle_gamma   90.00
#
_symmetry.space_group_name_H-M   'P 1'
#
loop_
_entity.id
_entity.type
_entity.pdbx_description
1 polymer ?
#
loop_
_entity_poly.entity_id
_entity_poly.type
_entity_poly.pdbx_seq_one_letter_code
_entity_poly.pdbx_strand_id
1 'polypeptide(L)'
;MPRPLILLLLVALAFTGCTLYRRDRELLQDHHISGALYDKMMRHEPLALDEIIELSHRGVPGPFIVHYLQPTYYVYKLDANDVARLKQSGVPEGVTRYLLATPGMFSPSQAPVWYDDDPHFHDPYWDWRRY
;
A
#
# COMPACT_ATOMS: atom_id res chain seq x y z
N MET A 1 -2.84 -19.12 -38.66
CA MET A 1 -4.11 -19.12 -37.90
C MET A 1 -3.83 -19.53 -36.44
N PRO A 2 -3.56 -18.60 -35.51
CA PRO A 2 -3.43 -18.93 -34.08
C PRO A 2 -4.51 -18.18 -33.28
N ARG A 3 -5.72 -18.75 -33.19
CA ARG A 3 -6.85 -18.15 -32.46
C ARG A 3 -7.42 -18.97 -31.28
N PRO A 4 -7.28 -20.30 -31.17
CA PRO A 4 -7.90 -21.02 -30.06
C PRO A 4 -7.09 -21.00 -28.75
N LEU A 5 -5.77 -20.84 -28.84
CA LEU A 5 -4.86 -20.97 -27.68
C LEU A 5 -4.87 -19.72 -26.78
N ILE A 6 -5.05 -18.53 -27.37
CA ILE A 6 -5.19 -17.25 -26.64
C ILE A 6 -6.55 -17.18 -25.91
N LEU A 7 -7.60 -17.74 -26.53
CA LEU A 7 -8.96 -17.77 -25.96
C LEU A 7 -9.03 -18.68 -24.73
N LEU A 8 -8.36 -19.84 -24.77
CA LEU A 8 -8.25 -20.74 -23.60
C LEU A 8 -7.47 -20.10 -22.44
N LEU A 9 -6.41 -19.35 -22.74
CA LEU A 9 -5.61 -18.68 -21.72
C LEU A 9 -6.40 -17.58 -21.00
N LEU A 10 -7.16 -16.76 -21.75
CA LEU A 10 -8.02 -15.71 -21.19
C LEU A 10 -9.15 -16.26 -20.32
N VAL A 11 -9.76 -17.38 -20.72
CA VAL A 11 -10.78 -18.06 -19.90
C VAL A 11 -10.17 -18.60 -18.60
N ALA A 12 -8.99 -19.22 -18.65
CA ALA A 12 -8.32 -19.73 -17.45
C ALA A 12 -7.98 -18.62 -16.44
N LEU A 13 -7.50 -17.46 -16.91
CA LEU A 13 -7.20 -16.29 -16.07
C LEU A 13 -8.47 -15.70 -15.42
N ALA A 14 -9.60 -15.72 -16.12
CA ALA A 14 -10.88 -15.23 -15.59
C ALA A 14 -11.43 -16.10 -14.43
N PHE A 15 -11.15 -17.41 -14.44
CA PHE A 15 -11.62 -18.32 -13.38
C PHE A 15 -10.82 -18.20 -12.07
N THR A 16 -9.53 -17.89 -12.12
CA THR A 16 -8.69 -17.74 -10.91
C THR A 16 -9.01 -16.48 -10.09
N GLY A 17 -9.49 -15.41 -10.71
CA GLY A 17 -9.82 -14.16 -10.00
C GLY A 17 -11.04 -14.28 -9.08
N CYS A 18 -12.06 -15.04 -9.51
CA CYS A 18 -13.31 -15.17 -8.75
C CYS A 18 -13.16 -15.97 -7.44
N THR A 19 -12.25 -16.94 -7.38
CA THR A 19 -12.06 -17.77 -6.17
C THR A 19 -11.33 -17.02 -5.06
N LEU A 20 -10.41 -16.13 -5.42
CA LEU A 20 -9.67 -15.31 -4.46
C LEU A 20 -10.59 -14.29 -3.78
N TYR A 21 -11.35 -13.53 -4.59
CA TYR A 21 -12.32 -12.55 -4.10
C TYR A 21 -13.37 -13.15 -3.16
N ARG A 22 -13.84 -14.37 -3.46
CA ARG A 22 -14.81 -15.07 -2.61
C ARG A 22 -14.21 -15.45 -1.24
N ARG A 23 -12.98 -15.96 -1.23
CA ARG A 23 -12.27 -16.37 -0.01
C ARG A 23 -11.99 -15.17 0.90
N ASP A 24 -11.59 -14.03 0.33
CA ASP A 24 -11.32 -12.81 1.11
C ASP A 24 -12.60 -12.26 1.77
N ARG A 25 -13.72 -12.32 1.05
CA ARG A 25 -15.04 -11.99 1.61
C ARG A 25 -15.43 -12.92 2.76
N GLU A 26 -15.29 -14.23 2.56
CA GLU A 26 -15.62 -15.23 3.59
C GLU A 26 -14.76 -15.02 4.85
N LEU A 27 -13.45 -14.79 4.68
CA LEU A 27 -12.55 -14.47 5.78
C LEU A 27 -13.01 -13.24 6.57
N LEU A 28 -13.32 -12.14 5.88
CA LEU A 28 -13.78 -10.91 6.55
C LEU A 28 -15.13 -11.08 7.25
N GLN A 29 -16.02 -11.91 6.71
CA GLN A 29 -17.30 -12.25 7.34
C GLN A 29 -17.10 -13.10 8.60
N ASP A 30 -16.23 -14.12 8.54
CA ASP A 30 -15.91 -14.99 9.68
C ASP A 30 -15.33 -14.18 10.86
N HIS A 31 -14.56 -13.13 10.56
CA HIS A 31 -13.97 -12.25 11.56
C HIS A 31 -14.90 -11.14 12.08
N HIS A 32 -16.17 -11.09 11.66
CA HIS A 32 -17.17 -10.13 12.16
C HIS A 32 -16.71 -8.66 12.11
N ILE A 33 -16.07 -8.29 11.01
CA ILE A 33 -15.61 -6.92 10.78
C ILE A 33 -16.82 -5.97 10.66
N SER A 34 -16.69 -4.74 11.15
CA SER A 34 -17.76 -3.74 11.01
C SER A 34 -18.12 -3.49 9.55
N GLY A 35 -19.41 -3.26 9.25
CA GLY A 35 -19.88 -3.05 7.88
C GLY A 35 -19.18 -1.88 7.18
N ALA A 36 -18.91 -0.79 7.92
CA ALA A 36 -18.20 0.37 7.39
C ALA A 36 -16.75 0.04 6.99
N LEU A 37 -16.02 -0.71 7.83
CA LEU A 37 -14.65 -1.14 7.54
C LEU A 37 -14.64 -2.15 6.37
N TYR A 38 -15.59 -3.08 6.34
CA TYR A 38 -15.76 -3.98 5.20
C TYR A 38 -16.00 -3.22 3.89
N ASP A 39 -16.93 -2.26 3.88
CA ASP A 39 -17.23 -1.48 2.68
C ASP A 39 -16.02 -0.66 2.21
N LYS A 40 -15.26 -0.11 3.16
CA LYS A 40 -14.00 0.58 2.90
C LYS A 40 -12.97 -0.34 2.24
N MET A 41 -12.83 -1.56 2.75
CA MET A 41 -11.96 -2.58 2.17
C MET A 41 -12.39 -2.98 0.75
N MET A 42 -13.69 -3.11 0.50
CA MET A 42 -14.20 -3.42 -0.84
C MET A 42 -13.87 -2.30 -1.85
N ARG A 43 -13.79 -1.04 -1.40
CA ARG A 43 -13.40 0.10 -2.23
C ARG A 43 -11.88 0.30 -2.37
N HIS A 44 -11.06 -0.60 -1.81
CA HIS A 44 -9.59 -0.49 -1.80
C HIS A 44 -9.09 0.83 -1.20
N GLU A 45 -9.81 1.36 -0.21
CA GLU A 45 -9.44 2.61 0.46
C GLU A 45 -8.36 2.37 1.52
N PRO A 46 -7.46 3.35 1.75
CA PRO A 46 -6.48 3.28 2.81
C PRO A 46 -7.12 3.10 4.20
N LEU A 47 -6.55 2.21 5.02
CA LEU A 47 -7.03 2.01 6.39
C LEU A 47 -6.35 2.97 7.36
N ALA A 48 -7.12 3.48 8.32
CA ALA A 48 -6.60 4.18 9.49
C ALA A 48 -5.97 3.20 10.48
N LEU A 49 -5.15 3.70 11.41
CA LEU A 49 -4.50 2.84 12.42
C LEU A 49 -5.51 2.10 13.30
N ASP A 50 -6.61 2.75 13.65
CA ASP A 50 -7.70 2.19 14.47
C ASP A 50 -8.39 1.02 13.76
N GLU A 51 -8.55 1.13 12.44
CA GLU A 51 -9.13 0.08 11.60
C GLU A 51 -8.16 -1.11 11.47
N ILE A 52 -6.86 -0.85 11.37
CA ILE A 52 -5.82 -1.90 11.37
C ILE A 52 -5.79 -2.63 12.73
N ILE A 53 -5.96 -1.89 13.83
CA ILE A 53 -6.10 -2.44 15.17
C ILE A 53 -7.37 -3.29 15.26
N GLU A 54 -8.51 -2.83 14.73
CA GLU A 54 -9.75 -3.60 14.68
C GLU A 54 -9.54 -4.93 13.94
N LEU A 55 -8.95 -4.92 12.74
CA LEU A 55 -8.67 -6.14 11.98
C LEU A 55 -7.80 -7.11 12.81
N SER A 56 -6.78 -6.59 13.49
CA SER A 56 -5.88 -7.40 14.32
C SER A 56 -6.61 -8.00 15.53
N HIS A 57 -7.42 -7.21 16.25
CA HIS A 57 -8.24 -7.69 17.38
C HIS A 57 -9.28 -8.72 16.96
N ARG A 58 -9.79 -8.63 15.73
CA ARG A 58 -10.74 -9.59 15.16
C ARG A 58 -10.06 -10.87 14.68
N GLY A 59 -8.73 -10.95 14.76
CA GLY A 59 -7.95 -12.14 14.40
C GLY A 59 -7.66 -12.26 12.92
N VAL A 60 -7.81 -11.19 12.14
CA VAL A 60 -7.46 -11.20 10.72
C VAL A 60 -5.96 -11.44 10.58
N PRO A 61 -5.51 -12.39 9.74
CA PRO A 61 -4.09 -12.71 9.63
C PRO A 61 -3.26 -11.51 9.16
N GLY A 62 -2.13 -11.25 9.84
CA GLY A 62 -1.20 -10.17 9.47
C GLY A 62 -0.79 -10.15 7.98
N PRO A 63 -0.48 -11.30 7.35
CA PRO A 63 -0.19 -11.34 5.91
C PRO A 63 -1.35 -10.85 5.03
N PHE A 64 -2.60 -11.12 5.43
CA PHE A 64 -3.78 -10.64 4.72
C PHE A 64 -3.91 -9.12 4.85
N ILE A 65 -3.71 -8.57 6.05
CA ILE A 65 -3.70 -7.11 6.28
C ILE A 65 -2.64 -6.44 5.40
N VAL A 66 -1.41 -6.97 5.37
CA VAL A 66 -0.34 -6.42 4.51
C VAL A 66 -0.71 -6.51 3.03
N HIS A 67 -1.24 -7.66 2.59
CA HIS A 67 -1.66 -7.86 1.21
C HIS A 67 -2.72 -6.85 0.76
N TYR A 68 -3.67 -6.53 1.65
CA TYR A 68 -4.66 -5.49 1.42
C TYR A 68 -4.02 -4.09 1.33
N LEU A 69 -3.07 -3.77 2.20
CA LEU A 69 -2.48 -2.43 2.28
C LEU A 69 -1.54 -2.11 1.12
N GLN A 70 -0.82 -3.10 0.57
CA GLN A 70 0.13 -2.94 -0.53
C GLN A 70 -0.42 -2.19 -1.76
N PRO A 71 -1.55 -2.59 -2.37
CA PRO A 71 -2.09 -1.92 -3.55
C PRO A 71 -2.69 -0.54 -3.28
N THR A 72 -2.83 -0.11 -2.01
CA THR A 72 -3.35 1.24 -1.69
C THR A 72 -2.31 2.34 -1.89
N TYR A 73 -1.02 1.98 -1.94
CA TYR A 73 0.12 2.91 -2.02
C TYR A 73 0.10 4.02 -0.95
N TYR A 74 -0.63 3.81 0.14
CA TYR A 74 -0.77 4.81 1.19
C TYR A 74 0.49 4.87 2.06
N VAL A 75 0.96 6.10 2.32
CA VAL A 75 2.16 6.36 3.12
C VAL A 75 1.77 6.62 4.57
N TYR A 76 2.14 5.70 5.46
CA TYR A 76 1.91 5.82 6.89
C TYR A 76 3.07 6.56 7.57
N LYS A 77 2.79 7.71 8.15
CA LYS A 77 3.74 8.46 8.99
C LYS A 77 3.45 8.14 10.45
N LEU A 78 4.14 7.14 10.98
CA LEU A 78 3.99 6.72 12.38
C LEU A 78 4.96 7.48 13.27
N ASP A 79 4.47 7.94 14.42
CA ASP A 79 5.32 8.38 15.52
C ASP A 79 5.59 7.27 16.55
N ALA A 80 6.33 7.59 17.61
CA ALA A 80 6.65 6.61 18.66
C ALA A 80 5.41 6.13 19.44
N ASN A 81 4.40 6.98 19.62
CA ASN A 81 3.16 6.65 20.30
C ASN A 81 2.30 5.72 19.43
N ASP A 82 2.24 5.96 18.11
CA ASP A 82 1.55 5.09 17.17
C ASP A 82 2.14 3.67 17.18
N VAL A 83 3.48 3.57 17.14
CA VAL A 83 4.16 2.27 17.19
C VAL A 83 3.90 1.56 18.51
N ALA A 84 3.95 2.28 19.63
CA ALA A 84 3.65 1.72 20.94
C ALA A 84 2.20 1.21 21.01
N ARG A 85 1.25 2.01 20.50
CA ARG A 85 -0.17 1.67 20.44
C ARG A 85 -0.42 0.43 19.60
N LEU A 86 0.13 0.35 18.39
CA LEU A 86 0.01 -0.84 17.52
C LEU A 86 0.51 -2.10 18.23
N LYS A 87 1.68 -2.02 18.89
CA LYS A 87 2.25 -3.16 19.63
C LYS A 87 1.39 -3.56 20.84
N GLN A 88 0.92 -2.59 21.61
CA GLN A 88 0.08 -2.84 22.79
C GLN A 88 -1.28 -3.43 22.41
N SER A 89 -1.83 -3.03 21.26
CA SER A 89 -3.07 -3.60 20.70
C SER A 89 -2.87 -4.95 20.00
N GLY A 90 -1.69 -5.57 20.13
CA GLY A 90 -1.44 -6.91 19.57
C GLY A 90 -1.43 -6.97 18.05
N VAL A 91 -1.20 -5.84 17.37
CA VAL A 91 -1.03 -5.83 15.91
C VAL A 91 0.18 -6.71 15.55
N PRO A 92 0.05 -7.64 14.58
CA PRO A 92 1.15 -8.52 14.21
C PRO A 92 2.40 -7.74 13.80
N GLU A 93 3.58 -8.19 14.24
CA GLU A 93 4.84 -7.47 14.01
C GLU A 93 5.12 -7.21 12.52
N GLY A 94 4.75 -8.16 11.65
CA GLY A 94 4.87 -8.00 10.20
C GLY A 94 4.05 -6.82 9.65
N VAL A 95 2.87 -6.55 10.21
CA VAL A 95 2.04 -5.39 9.85
C VAL A 95 2.70 -4.11 10.33
N THR A 96 3.12 -4.05 11.60
CA THR A 96 3.82 -2.86 12.14
C THR A 96 5.08 -2.53 11.35
N ARG A 97 5.87 -3.55 10.99
CA ARG A 97 7.08 -3.41 10.18
C ARG A 97 6.76 -2.89 8.77
N TYR A 98 5.70 -3.40 8.15
CA TYR A 98 5.23 -2.91 6.85
C TYR A 98 4.86 -1.42 6.92
N LEU A 99 4.05 -1.02 7.90
CA LEU A 99 3.62 0.37 8.07
C LEU A 99 4.83 1.33 8.23
N LEU A 100 5.80 0.96 9.07
CA LEU A 100 7.04 1.71 9.27
C LEU A 100 7.89 1.85 8.00
N ALA A 101 7.83 0.86 7.11
CA ALA A 101 8.61 0.87 5.87
C ALA A 101 7.96 1.69 4.75
N THR A 102 6.65 1.98 4.84
CA THR A 102 5.91 2.65 3.76
C THR A 102 6.48 4.02 3.33
N PRO A 103 7.01 4.90 4.22
CA PRO A 103 7.67 6.12 3.78
C PRO A 103 8.90 5.84 2.92
N GLY A 104 9.71 4.83 3.28
CA GLY A 104 10.89 4.48 2.48
C GLY A 104 10.54 3.80 1.15
N MET A 105 9.41 3.10 1.08
CA MET A 105 8.95 2.40 -0.13
C MET A 105 8.32 3.35 -1.15
N PHE A 106 7.60 4.38 -0.69
CA PHE A 106 6.72 5.19 -1.54
C PHE A 106 6.90 6.70 -1.37
N SER A 107 7.78 7.18 -0.47
CA SER A 107 8.16 8.59 -0.53
C SER A 107 8.83 8.80 -1.88
N PRO A 108 8.43 9.82 -2.66
CA PRO A 108 9.27 10.29 -3.73
C PRO A 108 10.62 10.59 -3.09
N SER A 109 11.63 9.80 -3.44
CA SER A 109 13.01 10.13 -3.14
C SER A 109 13.18 11.60 -3.49
N GLN A 110 13.72 12.38 -2.56
CA GLN A 110 14.32 13.67 -2.84
C GLN A 110 14.87 13.62 -4.27
N ALA A 111 14.26 14.37 -5.19
CA ALA A 111 14.93 14.64 -6.45
C ALA A 111 16.36 15.05 -6.08
N PRO A 112 17.41 14.58 -6.79
CA PRO A 112 18.74 15.10 -6.53
C PRO A 112 18.61 16.60 -6.51
N VAL A 113 18.82 17.20 -5.33
CA VAL A 113 18.98 18.63 -5.22
C VAL A 113 20.29 18.82 -5.95
N TRP A 114 20.21 19.09 -7.27
CA TRP A 114 21.31 19.67 -7.98
C TRP A 114 21.61 20.93 -7.19
N TYR A 115 22.72 20.91 -6.46
CA TYR A 115 23.19 22.05 -5.70
C TYR A 115 23.44 23.17 -6.71
N ASP A 116 22.45 24.04 -6.88
CA ASP A 116 22.58 25.36 -7.52
C ASP A 116 23.21 26.36 -6.52
N ASP A 117 24.23 25.93 -5.79
CA ASP A 117 24.99 26.75 -4.85
C ASP A 117 26.49 26.49 -5.00
N ASP A 118 26.96 26.34 -6.25
CA ASP A 118 28.38 26.55 -6.56
C ASP A 118 28.56 28.00 -7.05
N PRO A 119 29.05 28.93 -6.21
CA PRO A 119 29.31 30.32 -6.61
C PRO A 119 30.42 30.46 -7.67
N HIS A 120 31.04 29.37 -8.10
CA HIS A 120 32.07 29.33 -9.13
C HIS A 120 31.61 28.67 -10.44
N PHE A 121 30.35 28.24 -10.57
CA PHE A 121 29.81 27.74 -11.84
C PHE A 121 29.45 28.91 -12.76
N HIS A 122 30.46 29.54 -13.35
CA HIS A 122 30.28 30.47 -14.46
C HIS A 122 30.01 29.63 -15.73
N ASP A 123 28.73 29.38 -16.02
CA ASP A 123 28.31 28.72 -17.25
C ASP A 123 28.30 29.75 -18.41
N PRO A 124 29.20 29.61 -19.41
CA PRO A 124 29.35 30.59 -20.49
C PRO A 124 28.27 30.47 -21.59
N TYR A 125 27.26 29.60 -21.45
CA TYR A 125 26.29 29.32 -22.52
C TYR A 125 24.89 29.94 -22.32
N TRP A 126 24.66 30.76 -21.28
CA TRP A 126 23.33 31.35 -21.01
C TRP A 126 23.09 32.77 -21.57
N ASP A 127 24.05 33.38 -22.27
CA ASP A 127 24.01 34.82 -22.61
C ASP A 127 23.24 35.18 -23.91
N TRP A 128 22.78 34.23 -24.72
CA TRP A 128 22.19 34.55 -26.03
C TRP A 128 20.69 34.88 -26.05
N ARG A 129 20.05 35.10 -24.90
CA ARG A 129 18.58 35.30 -24.84
C ARG A 129 18.14 36.67 -24.30
N ARG A 130 18.92 37.71 -24.56
CA ARG A 130 18.51 39.10 -24.36
C ARG A 130 18.97 40.01 -25.49
N TYR A 131 18.33 39.92 -26.64
CA TYR A 131 18.07 41.05 -27.54
C TYR A 131 16.81 40.77 -28.34
#